data_AF-Q74CB1-F1
#
_entry.id   AF-Q74CB1-F1
#
_cell.length_a   1.000
_cell.length_b   1.000
_cell.length_c   1.000
_cell.angle_alpha   90.00
_cell.angle_beta   90.00
_cell.angle_gamma   90.00
#
_symmetry.space_group_name_H-M   'P 1'
#
loop_
_entity.id
_entity.type
_entity.pdbx_description
1 polymer ?
#
loop_
_entity_poly.entity_id
_entity_poly.type
_entity_poly.pdbx_seq_one_letter_code
_entity_poly.pdbx_strand_id
1 'polypeptide(L)'
;MKYVDLVKSLEIFGLSDRVTLREIKARHRELVRRHHPDTGEEGDPERIRLINAAYALLREYTDAYRLSFSEEEFYEQNPDERLRMQFEDAPLWGMR
;
A
#
# COMPACT_ATOMS: atom_id res chain seq x y z
N MET A 1 -11.14 12.56 -7.71
CA MET A 1 -9.69 12.29 -7.83
C MET A 1 -9.31 11.95 -9.27
N LYS A 2 -8.12 12.35 -9.77
CA LYS A 2 -7.58 11.93 -11.08
C LYS A 2 -6.49 10.88 -10.89
N TYR A 3 -6.33 9.97 -11.86
CA TYR A 3 -5.31 8.91 -11.81
C TYR A 3 -3.88 9.45 -11.69
N VAL A 4 -3.55 10.54 -12.38
CA VAL A 4 -2.21 11.13 -12.31
C VAL A 4 -1.85 11.62 -10.90
N ASP A 5 -2.84 12.06 -10.13
CA ASP A 5 -2.64 12.55 -8.77
C ASP A 5 -2.43 11.37 -7.80
N LEU A 6 -3.06 10.22 -8.08
CA LEU A 6 -2.85 8.97 -7.35
C LEU A 6 -1.43 8.45 -7.56
N VAL A 7 -0.97 8.37 -8.81
CA VAL A 7 0.41 7.92 -9.13
C VAL A 7 1.45 8.82 -8.48
N LYS A 8 1.31 10.14 -8.59
CA LYS A 8 2.20 11.09 -7.91
C LYS A 8 2.21 10.91 -6.39
N SER A 9 1.07 10.59 -5.79
CA SER A 9 0.99 10.34 -4.34
C SER A 9 1.75 9.08 -3.93
N LEU A 10 1.69 8.02 -4.74
CA LEU A 10 2.49 6.80 -4.55
C LEU A 10 4.00 7.08 -4.70
N GLU A 11 4.39 7.89 -5.69
CA GLU A 11 5.79 8.31 -5.90
C GLU A 11 6.33 9.12 -4.71
N ILE A 12 5.56 10.08 -4.18
CA ILE A 12 5.92 10.85 -2.98
C ILE A 12 6.15 9.92 -1.79
N PHE A 13 5.36 8.85 -1.70
CA PHE A 13 5.44 7.86 -0.63
C PHE A 13 6.49 6.77 -0.87
N GLY A 14 7.07 6.68 -2.07
CA GLY A 14 7.98 5.61 -2.46
C GLY A 14 7.30 4.23 -2.39
N LEU A 15 6.03 4.15 -2.76
CA LEU A 15 5.21 2.94 -2.71
C LEU A 15 4.96 2.37 -4.11
N SER A 16 4.80 1.05 -4.17
CA SER A 16 4.37 0.32 -5.37
C SER A 16 2.87 0.47 -5.63
N ASP A 17 2.40 -0.09 -6.74
CA ASP A 17 0.99 -0.15 -7.14
C ASP A 17 0.16 -1.11 -6.28
N ARG A 18 0.78 -2.15 -5.69
CA ARG A 18 0.16 -3.03 -4.69
C ARG A 18 0.69 -2.69 -3.30
N VAL A 19 -0.16 -2.09 -2.48
CA VAL A 19 0.15 -1.73 -1.08
C VAL A 19 -1.09 -1.84 -0.21
N THR A 20 -0.87 -2.15 1.06
CA THR A 20 -1.90 -2.22 2.08
C THR A 20 -2.09 -0.87 2.76
N LEU A 21 -3.30 -0.67 3.31
CA LEU A 21 -3.60 0.47 4.19
C LEU A 21 -2.61 0.59 5.37
N ARG A 22 -2.11 -0.54 5.87
CA ARG A 22 -1.14 -0.57 6.96
C ARG A 22 0.20 0.02 6.53
N GLU A 23 0.68 -0.33 5.35
CA GLU A 23 1.93 0.18 4.78
C GLU A 23 1.83 1.68 4.49
N ILE A 24 0.72 2.15 3.92
CA ILE A 24 0.49 3.58 3.68
C ILE A 24 0.58 4.37 4.99
N LYS A 25 -0.10 3.91 6.06
CA LYS A 25 -0.03 4.56 7.38
C LYS A 25 1.37 4.50 8.01
N ALA A 26 2.08 3.39 7.84
CA ALA A 26 3.44 3.25 8.35
C ALA A 26 4.40 4.23 7.66
N ARG A 27 4.33 4.32 6.33
CA ARG A 27 5.12 5.27 5.54
C ARG A 27 4.79 6.72 5.85
N HIS A 28 3.51 7.06 6.01
CA HIS A 28 3.11 8.42 6.42
C HIS A 28 3.78 8.83 7.73
N ARG A 29 3.72 7.97 8.76
CA ARG A 29 4.37 8.23 10.06
C ARG A 29 5.89 8.37 9.93
N GLU A 30 6.53 7.52 9.11
CA GLU A 30 7.97 7.59 8.85
C GLU A 30 8.36 8.93 8.21
N LEU A 31 7.64 9.33 7.15
CA LEU A 31 7.90 10.57 6.41
C LEU A 31 7.64 11.82 7.26
N VAL A 32 6.54 11.84 8.01
CA VAL A 32 6.25 12.95 8.93
C VAL A 32 7.35 13.06 9.99
N ARG A 33 7.78 11.94 10.59
CA ARG A 33 8.85 11.95 11.60
C ARG A 33 10.19 12.41 11.01
N ARG A 34 10.49 12.06 9.75
CA ARG A 34 11.73 12.45 9.06
C ARG A 34 11.77 13.94 8.73
N HIS A 35 10.64 14.52 8.34
CA HIS A 35 10.56 15.90 7.89
C HIS A 35 9.99 16.87 8.95
N HIS A 36 9.72 16.40 10.17
CA HIS A 36 9.11 17.21 11.23
C HIS A 36 10.01 18.42 11.57
N PRO A 37 9.45 19.64 11.63
CA PRO A 37 10.22 20.87 11.86
C PRO A 37 10.95 20.89 13.20
N ASP A 38 10.47 20.13 14.19
CA ASP A 38 11.10 20.05 15.52
C ASP A 38 12.33 19.13 15.58
N THR A 39 12.69 18.42 14.50
CA THR A 39 13.78 17.42 14.51
C THR A 39 15.12 17.93 13.97
N GLY A 40 15.23 19.20 13.57
CA GLY A 40 16.49 19.84 13.17
C GLY A 40 16.34 20.81 11.98
N GLU A 41 17.40 21.58 11.70
CA GLU A 41 17.52 22.73 10.76
C GLU A 41 17.04 22.52 9.30
N GLU A 42 16.51 21.34 8.96
CA GLU A 42 16.02 20.91 7.64
C GLU A 42 14.50 20.62 7.61
N GLY A 43 13.75 21.20 8.56
CA GLY A 43 12.30 21.22 8.49
C GLY A 43 11.85 21.94 7.22
N ASP A 44 11.34 21.21 6.24
CA ASP A 44 10.73 21.76 5.02
C ASP A 44 9.20 21.74 5.18
N PRO A 45 8.57 22.89 5.54
CA PRO A 45 7.13 22.97 5.69
C PRO A 45 6.38 22.62 4.41
N GLU A 46 7.01 22.86 3.25
CA GLU A 46 6.42 22.56 1.95
C GLU A 46 6.42 21.04 1.71
N ARG A 47 7.49 20.35 2.12
CA ARG A 47 7.55 18.89 2.05
C ARG A 47 6.49 18.22 2.91
N ILE A 48 6.26 18.70 4.13
CA ILE A 48 5.20 18.17 5.00
C ILE A 48 3.82 18.39 4.39
N ARG A 49 3.56 19.57 3.82
CA ARG A 49 2.28 19.85 3.13
C ARG A 49 2.06 18.87 1.99
N LEU A 50 3.08 18.60 1.17
CA LEU A 50 3.02 17.63 0.08
C LEU A 50 2.73 16.21 0.59
N ILE A 51 3.42 15.77 1.65
CA ILE A 51 3.19 14.45 2.26
C ILE A 51 1.76 14.32 2.78
N ASN A 52 1.24 15.35 3.47
CA ASN A 52 -0.11 15.34 4.00
C ASN A 52 -1.18 15.37 2.90
N ALA A 53 -0.97 16.13 1.83
CA ALA A 53 -1.86 16.15 0.67
C ALA A 53 -1.89 14.79 -0.05
N ALA A 54 -0.73 14.18 -0.28
CA ALA A 54 -0.63 12.84 -0.86
C ALA A 54 -1.30 11.79 0.03
N TYR A 55 -1.11 11.87 1.36
CA TYR A 55 -1.79 10.97 2.29
C TYR A 55 -3.31 11.10 2.25
N ALA A 56 -3.84 12.33 2.19
CA ALA A 56 -5.28 12.56 2.12
C ALA A 56 -5.88 11.92 0.85
N LEU A 57 -5.20 12.05 -0.29
CA LEU A 57 -5.63 11.47 -1.55
C LEU A 57 -5.57 9.93 -1.53
N LEU A 58 -4.47 9.36 -1.02
CA LEU A 58 -4.35 7.91 -0.85
C LEU A 58 -5.44 7.38 0.08
N ARG A 59 -5.78 8.12 1.14
CA ARG A 59 -6.87 7.76 2.05
C ARG A 59 -8.23 7.81 1.39
N GLU A 60 -8.55 8.90 0.69
CA GLU A 60 -9.80 9.04 -0.07
C GLU A 60 -9.98 7.85 -1.03
N TYR A 61 -8.93 7.49 -1.77
CA TYR A 61 -8.97 6.34 -2.67
C TYR A 61 -9.23 5.03 -1.94
N THR A 62 -8.49 4.78 -0.86
CA THR A 62 -8.61 3.52 -0.12
C THR A 62 -9.90 3.39 0.66
N ASP A 63 -10.46 4.49 1.17
CA ASP A 63 -11.70 4.49 1.95
C ASP A 63 -12.92 4.32 1.05
N ALA A 64 -12.83 4.74 -0.22
CA ALA A 64 -13.85 4.51 -1.24
C ALA A 64 -13.73 3.12 -1.93
N TYR A 65 -12.68 2.34 -1.60
CA TYR A 65 -12.42 1.07 -2.24
C TYR A 65 -13.50 0.04 -1.88
N ARG A 66 -14.07 -0.61 -2.90
CA ARG A 66 -15.07 -1.65 -2.71
C ARG A 66 -14.36 -2.98 -2.51
N LEU A 67 -14.57 -3.57 -1.33
CA LEU A 67 -14.05 -4.90 -1.02
C LEU A 67 -14.97 -5.95 -1.66
N SER A 68 -14.38 -6.87 -2.42
CA SER A 68 -15.03 -8.10 -2.82
C SER A 68 -14.73 -9.19 -1.79
N PHE A 69 -15.72 -10.03 -1.51
CA PHE A 69 -15.57 -11.22 -0.67
C PHE A 69 -15.77 -12.50 -1.51
N SER A 70 -15.60 -12.41 -2.83
CA SER A 70 -15.59 -13.58 -3.71
C SER A 70 -14.36 -14.44 -3.44
N GLU A 71 -14.48 -15.73 -3.76
CA GLU A 71 -13.37 -16.69 -3.70
C GLU A 71 -12.20 -16.26 -4.61
N GLU A 72 -12.50 -15.73 -5.79
CA GLU A 72 -11.50 -15.18 -6.72
C GLU A 72 -10.70 -14.04 -6.08
N GLU A 73 -11.39 -13.06 -5.46
CA GLU A 73 -10.73 -11.96 -4.77
C GLU A 73 -9.91 -12.47 -3.58
N PHE A 74 -10.43 -13.43 -2.81
CA PHE A 74 -9.70 -14.04 -1.71
C PHE A 74 -8.36 -14.61 -2.19
N TYR A 75 -8.35 -15.38 -3.27
CA TYR A 75 -7.11 -15.94 -3.81
C TYR A 75 -6.19 -14.91 -4.48
N GLU A 76 -6.73 -13.80 -5.02
CA GLU A 76 -5.91 -12.69 -5.54
C GLU A 76 -5.20 -11.93 -4.43
N GLN A 77 -5.85 -11.77 -3.28
CA GLN A 77 -5.29 -11.12 -2.09
C GLN A 77 -4.36 -12.06 -1.28
N ASN A 78 -4.56 -13.38 -1.40
CA ASN A 78 -3.82 -14.40 -0.66
C ASN A 78 -3.13 -15.40 -1.63
N PRO A 79 -2.02 -14.99 -2.28
CA PRO A 79 -1.33 -15.84 -3.26
C PRO A 79 -0.80 -17.15 -2.67
N ASP A 80 -0.47 -17.19 -1.38
CA ASP A 80 -0.01 -18.41 -0.70
C ASP A 80 -1.13 -19.45 -0.57
N GLU A 81 -2.37 -19.03 -0.26
CA GLU A 81 -3.53 -19.92 -0.21
C GLU A 81 -3.92 -20.40 -1.61
N ARG A 82 -3.76 -19.54 -2.63
CA ARG A 82 -3.93 -19.96 -4.03
C ARG A 82 -2.95 -21.06 -4.41
N LEU A 83 -1.68 -20.87 -4.06
CA LEU A 83 -0.63 -21.86 -4.32
C LEU A 83 -0.95 -23.16 -3.58
N ARG A 84 -1.34 -23.08 -2.31
CA ARG A 84 -1.73 -24.25 -1.52
C ARG A 84 -2.86 -25.02 -2.21
N MET A 85 -3.95 -24.37 -2.59
CA MET A 85 -5.08 -25.02 -3.29
C MET A 85 -4.64 -25.72 -4.59
N GLN A 86 -3.75 -25.09 -5.37
CA GLN A 86 -3.25 -25.67 -6.63
C GLN A 86 -2.39 -26.93 -6.43
N PHE A 87 -1.74 -27.06 -5.28
CA PHE A 87 -0.77 -28.13 -5.00
C PHE A 87 -1.17 -29.03 -3.82
N GLU A 88 -2.35 -28.86 -3.23
CA GLU A 88 -2.82 -29.64 -2.06
C GLU A 88 -2.96 -31.13 -2.41
N ASP A 89 -3.43 -31.44 -3.62
CA ASP A 89 -3.54 -32.81 -4.15
C ASP A 89 -2.41 -33.18 -5.12
N ALA A 90 -1.44 -32.29 -5.34
CA ALA A 90 -0.32 -32.59 -6.22
C ALA A 90 0.61 -33.58 -5.49
N PRO A 91 0.87 -34.78 -6.05
CA PRO A 91 1.86 -35.68 -5.47
C PRO A 91 3.21 -34.98 -5.51
N LEU A 92 3.65 -34.46 -4.37
CA LEU A 92 4.95 -33.83 -4.21
C LEU A 92 6.00 -34.89 -4.51
N TRP A 93 6.53 -34.83 -5.74
CA TRP A 93 7.64 -35.63 -6.24
C TRP A 93 7.53 -37.15 -6.03
N GLY A 94 6.76 -37.79 -6.91
CA GLY A 94 7.13 -39.11 -7.44
C GLY A 94 7.20 -40.28 -6.45
N MET A 95 6.37 -40.32 -5.41
CA MET A 95 6.16 -41.56 -4.68
C MET A 95 5.13 -42.43 -5.40
N ARG A 96 5.64 -43.44 -6.12
CA ARG A 96 4.88 -44.58 -6.61
C ARG A 96 5.62 -45.86 -6.26
#